data_AF-A0A8T4KXY0-F1
#
_entry.id   AF-A0A8T4KXY0-F1
#
_cell.length_a   1.000
_cell.length_b   1.000
_cell.length_c   1.000
_cell.angle_alpha   90.00
_cell.angle_beta   90.00
_cell.angle_gamma   90.00
#
_symmetry.space_group_name_H-M   'P 1'
#
loop_
_entity.id
_entity.type
_entity.pdbx_description
1 polymer ?
#
loop_
_entity_poly.entity_id
_entity_poly.type
_entity_poly.pdbx_seq_one_letter_code
_entity_poly.pdbx_strand_id
1 'polypeptide(L)'
;MITTTEMKNLLDTLLHGYGISEFSLDWITGSQGTDENSITATYQALQNLGLSNEKIASQAHLLGMNPDTTERNYKALQNLGLSNEKIASQAYLLGMNPDTIERNYKALQNLGLSNEKIASRAEL
;
A
#
# COMPACT_ATOMS: atom_id res chain seq x y z
N MET A 1 -24.46 -2.69 -0.46
CA MET A 1 -23.46 -2.87 -1.52
C MET A 1 -23.35 -1.55 -2.24
N ILE A 2 -22.16 -0.94 -2.24
CA ILE A 2 -21.87 0.25 -3.03
C ILE A 2 -21.87 -0.12 -4.51
N THR A 3 -22.48 0.70 -5.35
CA THR A 3 -22.48 0.51 -6.80
C THR A 3 -21.13 0.91 -7.39
N THR A 4 -20.79 0.39 -8.58
CA THR A 4 -19.57 0.78 -9.30
C THR A 4 -19.50 2.29 -9.56
N THR A 5 -20.64 2.94 -9.82
CA THR A 5 -20.71 4.40 -10.02
C THR A 5 -20.41 5.18 -8.74
N GLU A 6 -21.02 4.79 -7.62
CA GLU A 6 -20.74 5.40 -6.32
C GLU A 6 -19.27 5.22 -5.94
N MET A 7 -18.69 4.05 -6.23
CA MET A 7 -17.26 3.78 -6.02
C MET A 7 -16.37 4.71 -6.84
N LYS A 8 -16.67 4.89 -8.13
CA LYS A 8 -15.92 5.81 -9.00
C LYS A 8 -15.96 7.24 -8.46
N ASN A 9 -17.12 7.71 -8.04
CA ASN A 9 -17.28 9.07 -7.48
C ASN A 9 -16.53 9.25 -6.16
N LEU A 10 -16.57 8.25 -5.29
CA LEU A 10 -15.80 8.25 -4.03
C LEU A 10 -14.31 8.35 -4.32
N LEU A 11 -13.78 7.51 -5.21
CA LEU A 11 -12.36 7.46 -5.53
C LEU A 11 -11.89 8.75 -6.23
N ASP A 12 -12.70 9.33 -7.11
CA ASP A 12 -12.42 10.63 -7.72
C ASP A 12 -12.33 11.75 -6.67
N THR A 13 -13.25 11.73 -5.70
CA THR A 13 -13.26 12.69 -4.57
C THR A 13 -12.04 12.52 -3.68
N LEU A 14 -11.74 11.30 -3.24
CA LEU A 14 -10.60 11.02 -2.35
C LEU A 14 -9.27 11.31 -3.03
N LEU A 15 -9.14 10.93 -4.30
CA LEU A 15 -7.89 11.07 -5.05
C LEU A 15 -7.78 12.43 -5.74
N HIS A 16 -8.70 13.38 -5.52
CA HIS A 16 -8.65 14.74 -6.06
C HIS A 16 -8.46 14.75 -7.59
N GLY A 17 -9.15 13.86 -8.31
CA GLY A 17 -9.07 13.75 -9.77
C GLY A 17 -7.89 12.95 -10.32
N TYR A 18 -7.04 12.36 -9.48
CA TYR A 18 -6.08 11.36 -9.96
C TYR A 18 -6.83 10.09 -10.37
N GLY A 19 -6.84 9.80 -11.68
CA GLY A 19 -7.50 8.64 -12.24
C GLY A 19 -6.85 7.32 -11.80
N ILE A 20 -7.68 6.28 -11.68
CA ILE A 20 -7.23 4.91 -11.47
C ILE A 20 -7.60 4.06 -12.68
N SER A 21 -6.84 2.99 -12.93
CA SER A 21 -7.16 2.06 -14.02
C SER A 21 -8.47 1.30 -13.74
N GLU A 22 -9.20 0.92 -14.79
CA GLU A 22 -10.37 0.05 -14.67
C GLU A 22 -10.01 -1.28 -13.96
N PHE A 23 -8.82 -1.83 -14.23
CA PHE A 23 -8.32 -3.01 -13.51
C PHE A 23 -8.23 -2.79 -11.99
N SER A 24 -7.72 -1.63 -11.56
CA SER A 24 -7.63 -1.30 -10.14
C SER A 24 -9.02 -1.10 -9.51
N LEU A 25 -9.95 -0.51 -10.25
CA LEU A 25 -11.33 -0.37 -9.79
C LEU A 25 -12.01 -1.74 -9.65
N ASP A 26 -11.86 -2.62 -10.62
CA ASP A 26 -12.36 -3.99 -10.58
C ASP A 26 -11.78 -4.74 -9.37
N TRP A 27 -10.49 -4.55 -9.09
CA TRP A 27 -9.84 -5.12 -7.91
C TRP A 27 -10.44 -4.62 -6.59
N ILE A 28 -10.62 -3.30 -6.44
CA ILE A 28 -11.17 -2.69 -5.21
C ILE A 28 -12.62 -3.14 -5.01
N THR A 29 -13.42 -3.12 -6.07
CA THR A 29 -14.85 -3.48 -6.02
C THR A 29 -15.08 -4.97 -5.86
N GLY A 30 -14.17 -5.81 -6.35
CA GLY A 30 -14.20 -7.27 -6.18
C GLY A 30 -13.62 -7.78 -4.86
N SER A 31 -12.95 -6.92 -4.08
CA SER A 31 -12.43 -7.30 -2.75
C SER A 31 -13.58 -7.56 -1.77
N GLN A 32 -13.43 -8.58 -0.91
CA GLN A 32 -14.47 -8.86 0.10
C GLN A 32 -14.43 -7.83 1.23
N GLY A 33 -15.59 -7.33 1.61
CA GLY A 33 -15.73 -6.41 2.75
C GLY A 33 -15.30 -4.98 2.46
N THR A 34 -15.05 -4.62 1.19
CA THR A 34 -14.83 -3.23 0.80
C THR A 34 -16.15 -2.48 0.73
N ASP A 35 -16.25 -1.42 1.52
CA ASP A 35 -17.30 -0.41 1.45
C ASP A 35 -16.69 1.00 1.49
N GLU A 36 -17.55 2.02 1.42
CA GLU A 36 -17.11 3.42 1.46
C GLU A 36 -16.28 3.73 2.73
N ASN A 37 -16.67 3.18 3.87
CA ASN A 37 -15.98 3.43 5.13
C ASN A 37 -14.61 2.77 5.16
N SER A 38 -14.51 1.51 4.72
CA SER A 38 -13.23 0.79 4.69
C SER A 38 -12.24 1.43 3.72
N ILE A 39 -12.72 1.89 2.55
CA ILE A 39 -11.87 2.56 1.55
C ILE A 39 -11.43 3.91 2.06
N THR A 40 -12.33 4.69 2.67
CA THR A 40 -12.00 5.99 3.25
C THR A 40 -10.99 5.84 4.39
N ALA A 41 -11.19 4.85 5.27
CA ALA A 41 -10.24 4.55 6.35
C ALA A 41 -8.87 4.13 5.82
N THR A 42 -8.84 3.31 4.78
CA THR A 42 -7.58 2.87 4.14
C THR A 42 -6.88 4.02 3.44
N TYR A 43 -7.62 4.88 2.74
CA TYR A 43 -7.09 6.11 2.16
C TYR A 43 -6.46 7.03 3.22
N GLN A 44 -7.15 7.27 4.34
CA GLN A 44 -6.64 8.07 5.45
C GLN A 44 -5.39 7.43 6.08
N ALA A 45 -5.36 6.11 6.24
CA ALA A 45 -4.19 5.40 6.70
C ALA A 45 -3.00 5.63 5.76
N LEU A 46 -3.18 5.44 4.44
CA LEU A 46 -2.12 5.67 3.45
C LEU A 46 -1.62 7.12 3.45
N GLN A 47 -2.51 8.10 3.59
CA GLN A 47 -2.14 9.52 3.76
C GLN A 47 -1.31 9.76 5.02
N ASN A 48 -1.72 9.17 6.16
CA ASN A 48 -0.99 9.27 7.42
C ASN A 48 0.40 8.62 7.36
N LEU A 49 0.59 7.64 6.47
CA LEU A 49 1.89 7.03 6.17
C LEU A 49 2.73 7.86 5.19
N GLY A 50 2.22 9.01 4.73
CA GLY A 50 2.95 9.97 3.89
C GLY A 50 2.83 9.75 2.37
N LEU A 51 1.91 8.91 1.91
CA LEU A 51 1.67 8.73 0.47
C LEU A 51 0.82 9.88 -0.07
N SER A 52 1.24 10.49 -1.18
CA SER A 52 0.44 11.51 -1.90
C SER A 52 -0.74 10.88 -2.64
N ASN A 53 -1.75 11.69 -3.00
CA ASN A 53 -2.90 11.22 -3.78
C ASN A 53 -2.46 10.57 -5.11
N GLU A 54 -1.47 11.16 -5.78
CA GLU A 54 -0.87 10.59 -6.99
C GLU A 54 -0.26 9.21 -6.73
N LYS A 55 0.49 9.06 -5.62
CA LYS A 55 1.11 7.78 -5.26
C LYS A 55 0.05 6.73 -4.94
N ILE A 56 -0.99 7.11 -4.20
CA ILE A 56 -2.11 6.23 -3.86
C ILE A 56 -2.85 5.82 -5.15
N ALA A 57 -3.11 6.73 -6.07
CA ALA A 57 -3.73 6.42 -7.35
C ALA A 57 -2.87 5.44 -8.18
N SER A 58 -1.55 5.64 -8.21
CA SER A 58 -0.61 4.72 -8.87
C SER A 58 -0.53 3.34 -8.20
N GLN A 59 -0.96 3.23 -6.94
CA GLN A 59 -0.98 2.01 -6.13
C GLN A 59 -2.40 1.69 -5.63
N ALA A 60 -3.41 1.94 -6.47
CA ALA A 60 -4.82 1.91 -6.06
C ALA A 60 -5.28 0.56 -5.48
N HIS A 61 -4.60 -0.54 -5.78
CA HIS A 61 -4.86 -1.85 -5.16
C HIS A 61 -4.79 -1.80 -3.62
N LEU A 62 -3.98 -0.91 -3.04
CA LEU A 62 -3.86 -0.71 -1.60
C LEU A 62 -5.17 -0.21 -0.98
N LEU A 63 -6.02 0.51 -1.73
CA LEU A 63 -7.31 1.01 -1.24
C LEU A 63 -8.33 -0.11 -0.99
N GLY A 64 -8.15 -1.26 -1.63
CA GLY A 64 -8.96 -2.45 -1.39
C GLY A 64 -8.48 -3.30 -0.21
N MET A 65 -7.37 -2.92 0.44
CA MET A 65 -6.85 -3.65 1.60
C MET A 65 -7.58 -3.27 2.89
N ASN A 66 -7.51 -4.15 3.88
CA ASN A 66 -7.90 -3.80 5.24
C ASN A 66 -6.87 -2.81 5.84
N PRO A 67 -7.32 -1.68 6.45
CA PRO A 67 -6.41 -0.65 6.97
C PRO A 67 -5.46 -1.16 8.06
N ASP A 68 -5.90 -2.08 8.93
CA ASP A 68 -5.06 -2.70 9.96
C ASP A 68 -3.95 -3.56 9.33
N THR A 69 -4.21 -4.13 8.15
CA THR A 69 -3.20 -4.89 7.41
C THR A 69 -2.17 -3.96 6.79
N THR A 70 -2.61 -2.84 6.21
CA THR A 70 -1.70 -1.79 5.71
C THR A 70 -0.78 -1.27 6.83
N GLU A 71 -1.33 -0.95 8.01
CA GLU A 71 -0.54 -0.47 9.14
C GLU A 71 0.43 -1.54 9.68
N ARG A 72 -0.01 -2.80 9.77
CA ARG A 72 0.86 -3.92 10.17
C ARG A 72 2.03 -4.10 9.22
N ASN A 73 1.77 -4.06 7.91
CA ASN A 73 2.80 -4.19 6.88
C ASN A 73 3.78 -3.01 6.94
N TYR A 74 3.27 -1.80 7.15
CA TYR A 74 4.12 -0.62 7.36
C TYR A 74 5.08 -0.79 8.55
N LYS A 75 4.57 -1.22 9.71
CA LYS A 75 5.40 -1.48 10.91
C LYS A 75 6.42 -2.59 10.66
N ALA A 76 6.05 -3.64 9.93
CA ALA A 76 7.00 -4.69 9.55
C ALA A 76 8.15 -4.14 8.70
N LEU A 77 7.86 -3.29 7.71
CA LEU A 77 8.90 -2.64 6.89
C LEU A 77 9.81 -1.71 7.71
N GLN A 78 9.24 -0.97 8.66
CA GLN A 78 10.04 -0.16 9.60
C GLN A 78 10.97 -1.02 10.47
N ASN A 79 10.50 -2.18 10.95
CA ASN A 79 11.32 -3.11 11.72
C ASN A 79 12.46 -3.72 10.89
N LEU A 80 12.35 -3.74 9.56
CA LEU A 80 13.42 -4.09 8.63
C LEU A 80 14.36 -2.92 8.31
N GLY A 81 14.17 -1.76 8.95
CA GLY A 81 15.04 -0.60 8.83
C GLY A 81 14.75 0.32 7.64
N LEU A 82 13.60 0.18 6.98
CA LEU A 82 13.19 1.14 5.95
C LEU A 82 12.67 2.42 6.61
N SER A 83 13.10 3.57 6.09
CA SER A 83 12.57 4.88 6.53
C SER A 83 11.16 5.10 5.97
N ASN A 84 10.42 6.03 6.59
CA ASN A 84 9.07 6.39 6.16
C ASN A 84 9.07 6.86 4.69
N GLU A 85 10.07 7.65 4.29
CA GLU A 85 10.23 8.14 2.92
C GLU A 85 10.47 6.99 1.95
N LYS A 86 11.29 6.00 2.35
CA LYS A 86 11.56 4.82 1.51
C LYS A 86 10.30 3.97 1.35
N ILE A 87 9.55 3.73 2.43
CA ILE A 87 8.27 3.01 2.37
C ILE A 87 7.27 3.75 1.49
N ALA A 88 7.12 5.07 1.63
CA ALA A 88 6.22 5.87 0.80
C ALA A 88 6.62 5.80 -0.69
N SER A 89 7.92 5.89 -1.01
CA SER A 89 8.41 5.72 -2.39
C SER A 89 8.15 4.32 -2.95
N GLN A 90 8.14 3.29 -2.09
CA GLN A 90 7.95 1.89 -2.42
C GLN A 90 6.63 1.33 -1.88
N ALA A 91 5.56 2.13 -1.97
CA ALA A 91 4.26 1.78 -1.41
C ALA A 91 3.70 0.41 -1.85
N TYR A 92 4.14 -0.14 -3.00
CA TYR A 92 3.77 -1.49 -3.43
C TYR A 92 4.12 -2.58 -2.40
N LEU A 93 5.17 -2.38 -1.59
CA LEU A 93 5.56 -3.28 -0.51
C LEU A 93 4.47 -3.42 0.57
N LEU A 94 3.63 -2.39 0.73
CA LEU A 94 2.50 -2.44 1.67
C LEU A 94 1.45 -3.47 1.26
N GLY A 95 1.36 -3.80 -0.03
CA GLY A 95 0.45 -4.82 -0.57
C GLY A 95 1.02 -6.24 -0.56
N MET A 96 2.29 -6.40 -0.19
CA MET A 96 2.96 -7.71 -0.19
C MET A 96 2.74 -8.47 1.12
N ASN A 97 2.92 -9.79 1.07
CA ASN A 97 2.91 -10.62 2.26
C ASN A 97 4.15 -10.29 3.14
N PRO A 98 3.96 -9.83 4.40
CA PRO A 98 5.06 -9.43 5.28
C PRO A 98 6.03 -10.59 5.58
N ASP A 99 5.54 -11.83 5.71
CA ASP A 99 6.39 -13.00 5.95
C ASP A 99 7.33 -13.27 4.76
N THR A 100 6.84 -13.00 3.54
CA THR A 100 7.66 -13.14 2.32
C THR A 100 8.75 -12.09 2.29
N ILE A 101 8.43 -10.83 2.62
CA ILE A 101 9.39 -9.74 2.68
C ILE A 101 10.46 -10.04 3.75
N GLU A 102 10.05 -10.42 4.95
CA GLU A 102 10.96 -10.73 6.07
C GLU A 102 11.90 -11.90 5.72
N ARG A 103 11.38 -12.97 5.12
CA ARG A 103 12.19 -14.11 4.68
C ARG A 103 13.22 -13.69 3.64
N ASN A 104 12.83 -12.89 2.65
CA ASN A 104 13.75 -12.41 1.62
C ASN A 104 14.81 -11.48 2.23
N TYR A 105 14.43 -10.61 3.17
CA TYR A 105 15.36 -9.75 3.90
C TYR A 105 16.42 -10.57 4.67
N LYS A 106 15.99 -11.58 5.42
CA LYS A 106 16.89 -12.51 6.13
C LYS A 106 17.81 -13.27 5.18
N ALA A 107 17.30 -13.69 4.02
CA ALA A 107 18.13 -14.34 3.00
C ALA A 107 19.23 -13.40 2.49
N LEU A 108 18.92 -12.13 2.24
CA LEU A 108 19.90 -11.11 1.84
C LEU A 108 20.94 -10.83 2.94
N GLN A 109 20.54 -10.81 4.21
CA GLN A 109 21.48 -10.73 5.34
C GLN A 109 22.44 -11.93 5.37
N ASN A 110 21.92 -13.14 5.16
CA ASN A 110 22.74 -14.36 5.10
C ASN A 110 23.73 -14.37 3.93
N LEU A 111 23.47 -13.60 2.87
CA LEU A 111 24.41 -13.36 1.77
C LEU A 111 25.46 -12.27 2.08
N GLY A 112 25.48 -11.74 3.30
CA GLY A 112 26.46 -10.76 3.78
C GLY A 112 26.11 -9.30 3.49
N LEU A 113 24.85 -8.99 3.15
CA LEU A 113 24.40 -7.61 3.00
C LEU A 113 23.99 -7.03 4.36
N SER A 114 24.43 -5.80 4.65
CA SER A 114 23.98 -5.07 5.84
C SER A 114 22.55 -4.58 5.67
N ASN A 115 21.90 -4.27 6.80
CA ASN A 115 20.54 -3.73 6.83
C ASN A 115 20.42 -2.46 5.98
N GLU A 116 21.39 -1.56 6.09
CA GLU A 116 21.44 -0.31 5.33
C GLU A 116 21.54 -0.58 3.83
N LYS A 117 22.30 -1.60 3.43
CA LYS A 117 22.48 -1.96 2.01
C LYS A 117 21.23 -2.61 1.43
N ILE A 118 20.48 -3.37 2.22
CA ILE A 118 19.20 -3.94 1.81
C ILE A 118 18.13 -2.84 1.73
N ALA A 119 17.99 -2.02 2.78
CA ALA A 119 16.99 -0.95 2.85
C ALA A 119 17.19 0.13 1.75
N SER A 120 18.44 0.47 1.43
CA SER A 120 18.73 1.40 0.32
C SER A 120 18.34 0.85 -1.06
N ARG A 121 18.24 -0.47 -1.22
CA ARG A 121 17.98 -1.18 -2.49
C ARG A 121 16.64 -1.91 -2.55
N ALA A 122 15.67 -1.56 -1.72
CA ALA A 122 14.38 -2.25 -1.67
C ALA A 122 13.50 -2.11 -2.96
N GLU A 123 14.08 -1.65 -4.07
CA GLU A 123 13.47 -1.63 -5.42
C GLU A 123 13.72 -2.93 -6.21
N LEU A 124 14.42 -3.91 -5.62
CA LEU A 124 14.83 -5.16 -6.27
C LEU A 124 13.74 -6.23 -6.29
#